data_AF-A0A6M3LNY5-F1
#
_entry.id   AF-A0A6M3LNY5-F1
#
_cell.length_a   1.000
_cell.length_b   1.000
_cell.length_c   1.000
_cell.angle_alpha   90.00
_cell.angle_beta   90.00
_cell.angle_gamma   90.00
#
_symmetry.space_group_name_H-M   'P 1'
#
loop_
_entity.id
_entity.type
_entity.pdbx_description
1 polymer ?
#
loop_
_entity_poly.entity_id
_entity_poly.type
_entity_poly.pdbx_seq_one_letter_code
_entity_poly.pdbx_strand_id
1 'polypeptide(L)' 'MEELKPCPFCGNDPLTWWDDATPYYEEGFNIQCFVCNIPHVCKIFKDEAVVAWNTRKEAP' A
#
# COMPACT_ATOMS: atom_id res chain seq x y z
N MET A 1 12.63 -4.34 9.82
CA MET A 1 11.52 -3.62 9.18
C MET A 1 11.84 -3.60 7.69
N GLU A 2 10.95 -4.12 6.85
CA GLU A 2 11.14 -4.09 5.39
C GLU A 2 11.07 -2.65 4.87
N GLU A 3 11.86 -2.32 3.86
CA GLU A 3 11.79 -1.03 3.17
C GLU A 3 10.67 -1.07 2.12
N LEU A 4 9.92 0.03 1.99
CA LEU A 4 8.83 0.13 1.02
C LEU A 4 9.39 0.25 -0.40
N LYS A 5 9.14 -0.74 -1.25
CA LYS A 5 9.58 -0.70 -2.65
C LYS A 5 8.72 0.26 -3.47
N PRO A 6 9.26 0.84 -4.55
CA PRO A 6 8.47 1.61 -5.52
C PRO A 6 7.39 0.74 -6.18
N CYS A 7 6.48 1.37 -6.91
CA CYS A 7 5.48 0.65 -7.69
C CYS A 7 6.16 -0.21 -8.77
N PRO A 8 5.92 -1.53 -8.85
CA PRO A 8 6.56 -2.41 -9.82
C PRO A 8 6.06 -2.17 -11.25
N PHE A 9 4.96 -1.45 -11.41
CA PHE A 9 4.35 -1.16 -12.71
C PHE A 9 4.90 0.10 -13.39
N CYS A 10 5.24 1.13 -12.61
CA CYS A 10 5.69 2.41 -13.16
C CYS A 10 6.99 2.94 -12.54
N GLY A 11 7.52 2.27 -11.53
CA GLY A 11 8.73 2.70 -10.80
C GLY A 11 8.55 3.89 -9.88
N ASN A 12 7.38 4.56 -9.87
CA ASN A 12 7.15 5.71 -9.00
C ASN A 12 6.93 5.30 -7.54
N ASP A 13 7.26 6.22 -6.64
CA ASP A 13 7.03 6.04 -5.22
C ASP A 13 5.53 6.01 -4.90
N PRO A 14 5.06 5.06 -4.09
CA PRO A 14 3.68 5.05 -3.62
C PRO A 14 3.40 6.18 -2.63
N LEU A 15 2.13 6.59 -2.56
CA LEU A 15 1.64 7.35 -1.42
C LEU A 15 1.33 6.39 -0.28
N THR A 16 1.64 6.83 0.93
CA THR A 16 1.25 6.16 2.16
C THR A 16 0.55 7.11 3.11
N TRP A 17 -0.48 6.63 3.81
CA TRP A 17 -1.19 7.39 4.84
C TRP A 17 -1.77 6.44 5.90
N TRP A 18 -2.08 6.97 7.07
CA TRP A 18 -2.85 6.25 8.09
C TRP A 18 -4.29 6.72 8.04
N ASP A 19 -5.22 5.78 8.00
CA ASP A 19 -6.64 6.06 8.24
C ASP A 19 -7.01 5.62 9.65
N ASP A 20 -7.66 6.51 10.38
CA ASP A 20 -8.29 6.18 11.65
C ASP A 20 -9.59 5.40 11.40
N ALA A 21 -9.98 4.55 12.34
CA ALA A 21 -11.25 3.84 12.26
C ALA A 21 -12.41 4.86 12.18
N THR A 22 -13.24 4.71 11.14
CA THR A 22 -14.48 5.46 10.97
C THR A 22 -15.65 4.47 10.83
N PRO A 23 -16.92 4.92 10.86
CA PRO A 23 -18.05 4.04 10.57
C PRO A 23 -18.02 3.37 9.18
N TYR A 24 -17.16 3.85 8.27
CA TYR A 24 -17.07 3.40 6.88
C TYR A 24 -15.76 2.71 6.53
N TYR A 25 -14.73 2.83 7.39
CA TYR A 25 -13.37 2.36 7.11
C TYR A 25 -12.74 1.78 8.38
N GLU A 26 -12.07 0.64 8.23
CA GLU A 26 -11.22 0.07 9.29
C GLU A 26 -9.94 0.89 9.44
N GLU A 27 -9.40 0.95 10.66
CA GLU A 27 -8.09 1.57 10.89
C GLU A 27 -6.98 0.83 10.13
N GLY A 28 -6.04 1.57 9.56
CA GLY A 28 -4.91 0.93 8.90
C GLY A 28 -3.93 1.86 8.19
N PHE A 29 -2.77 1.27 7.90
CA PHE A 29 -1.76 1.81 7.00
C PHE A 29 -2.13 1.49 5.55
N ASN A 30 -2.29 2.55 4.76
CA ASN A 30 -2.64 2.46 3.36
C ASN A 30 -1.43 2.71 2.46
N ILE A 31 -1.36 1.98 1.35
CA ILE A 31 -0.34 2.15 0.30
C ILE A 31 -0.99 2.12 -1.07
N GLN A 32 -0.80 3.17 -1.87
CA GLN A 32 -1.39 3.30 -3.21
C GLN A 32 -0.40 3.89 -4.22
N CYS A 33 -0.49 3.47 -5.48
CA CYS A 33 0.15 4.18 -6.60
C CYS A 33 -0.93 4.92 -7.41
N PHE A 34 -0.92 6.26 -7.37
CA PHE A 34 -1.86 7.09 -8.15
C PHE A 34 -1.63 7.03 -9.66
N VAL A 35 -0.40 6.74 -10.10
CA VAL A 35 -0.06 6.70 -11.52
C VAL A 35 -0.72 5.50 -12.21
N CYS A 36 -0.67 4.33 -11.55
CA CYS A 36 -1.23 3.10 -12.11
C CYS A 36 -2.69 2.88 -11.72
N ASN A 37 -3.23 3.71 -10.81
CA ASN A 37 -4.56 3.56 -10.20
C ASN A 37 -4.86 2.10 -9.75
N ILE A 38 -3.84 1.42 -9.21
CA ILE A 38 -3.96 0.04 -8.74
C ILE A 38 -4.73 0.01 -7.41
N PRO A 39 -5.36 -1.13 -7.06
CA PRO A 39 -5.97 -1.31 -5.75
C PRO A 39 -4.96 -0.98 -4.64
N HIS A 40 -5.38 -0.15 -3.68
CA HIS A 40 -4.54 0.18 -2.54
C HIS A 40 -4.45 -1.02 -1.58
N VAL A 41 -3.34 -1.14 -0.88
CA VAL A 41 -3.15 -2.11 0.20
C VAL A 41 -3.51 -1.41 1.51
N CYS A 42 -4.42 -1.98 2.28
CA CYS A 42 -4.74 -1.54 3.65
C CYS A 42 -4.46 -2.68 4.63
N LYS A 43 -3.63 -2.41 5.66
CA LYS A 43 -3.37 -3.33 6.78
C LYS A 43 -3.28 -2.56 8.09
N ILE A 44 -3.72 -3.18 9.18
CA ILE A 44 -3.66 -2.59 10.53
C ILE A 44 -2.22 -2.21 10.89
N PHE A 45 -1.23 -3.04 10.52
CA PHE A 45 0.16 -2.74 10.81
C PHE A 45 0.92 -2.28 9.56
N LYS A 46 1.74 -1.23 9.70
CA LYS A 46 2.60 -0.70 8.63
C LYS A 46 3.47 -1.79 8.01
N ASP A 47 4.10 -2.63 8.82
CA ASP A 47 5.00 -3.68 8.34
C ASP A 47 4.27 -4.70 7.48
N GLU A 48 3.04 -5.05 7.83
CA GLU A 48 2.19 -5.94 7.03
C GLU A 48 1.77 -5.28 5.71
N ALA A 49 1.45 -3.98 5.73
CA ALA A 49 1.14 -3.23 4.52
C ALA A 49 2.34 -3.19 3.57
N VAL A 50 3.54 -2.93 4.10
CA VAL A 50 4.79 -2.94 3.33
C VAL A 50 5.07 -4.32 2.74
N VAL A 51 4.94 -5.39 3.54
CA VAL A 51 5.14 -6.76 3.04
C VAL A 51 4.12 -7.11 1.96
N ALA A 52 2.83 -6.82 2.17
CA ALA A 52 1.79 -7.08 1.19
C ALA A 52 2.00 -6.28 -0.11
N TRP A 53 2.44 -5.02 0.00
CA TRP A 53 2.83 -4.21 -1.15
C TRP A 53 4.02 -4.82 -1.89
N ASN A 54 5.09 -5.15 -1.18
CA ASN A 54 6.34 -5.68 -1.75
C ASN A 54 6.18 -7.09 -2.35
N THR A 55 5.18 -7.86 -1.93
CA THR A 55 4.95 -9.25 -2.37
C THR A 55 3.79 -9.38 -3.37
N ARG A 56 3.11 -8.30 -3.72
CA ARG A 56 2.02 -8.34 -4.70
C ARG A 56 2.55 -8.85 -6.03
N LYS A 57 1.74 -9.67 -6.72
CA LYS A 57 2.08 -10.10 -8.08
C LYS A 57 2.18 -8.87 -8.99
N GLU A 58 3.33 -8.68 -9.60
CA GLU A 58 3.48 -7.81 -10.75
C GLU A 58 2.56 -8.38 -11.83
N ALA A 59 1.61 -7.58 -12.33
CA ALA A 59 0.78 -8.02 -13.45
C ALA A 59 1.69 -8.19 -14.68
N PRO A 60 1.52 -9.29 -15.44
CA PRO A 60 2.31 -9.56 -16.64
C PRO A 60 2.08 -8.54 -17.76
#